data_AF-A0A379VI86-F1
#
_entry.id   AF-A0A379VI86-F1
#
_cell.length_a   1.000
_cell.length_b   1.000
_cell.length_c   1.000
_cell.angle_alpha   90.00
_cell.angle_beta   90.00
_cell.angle_gamma   90.00
#
_symmetry.space_group_name_H-M   'P 1'
#
loop_
_entity.id
_entity.type
_entity.pdbx_description
1 polymer ?
#
loop_
_entity_poly.entity_id
_entity_poly.type
_entity_poly.pdbx_seq_one_letter_code
_entity_poly.pdbx_strand_id
1 'polypeptide(L)' 'MFLHATTRDDKHWPEANWRELIGMVGNTGLRIKLPWGAPHEEARAKRLAEGFDYVDVLPRMSLEEVARVLAGAKICRIG' A
#
# COMPACT_ATOMS: atom_id res chain seq x y z
N MET A 1 -3.84 -2.02 5.71
CA MET A 1 -3.07 -0.93 5.08
C MET A 1 -1.68 -1.47 4.77
N PHE A 2 -1.21 -1.29 3.54
CA PHE A 2 0.13 -1.75 3.15
C PHE A 2 1.05 -0.55 2.99
N LEU A 3 2.11 -0.53 3.80
CA LEU A 3 3.15 0.48 3.73
C LEU A 3 4.27 -0.10 2.87
N HIS A 4 4.38 0.40 1.64
CA HIS A 4 5.46 0.05 0.70
C HIS A 4 6.59 1.10 0.72
N ALA A 5 6.53 2.02 1.68
CA ALA A 5 7.50 3.09 1.90
C ALA A 5 8.56 2.60 2.90
N THR A 6 9.69 2.11 2.39
CA THR A 6 10.85 1.73 3.22
C THR A 6 12.08 2.42 2.66
N THR A 7 12.85 3.06 3.55
CA THR A 7 14.05 3.85 3.24
C THR A 7 15.34 3.01 3.17
N ARG A 8 15.24 1.68 3.04
CA ARG A 8 16.42 0.81 2.83
C ARG A 8 16.32 0.11 1.47
N ASP A 9 17.12 0.62 0.54
CA ASP A 9 17.22 0.19 -0.86
C ASP A 9 17.70 -1.26 -1.05
N ASP A 10 18.28 -1.86 -0.01
CA ASP A 10 19.00 -3.12 -0.03
C ASP A 10 18.12 -4.38 0.19
N LYS A 11 16.79 -4.22 0.36
CA LYS A 11 15.81 -5.32 0.46
C LYS A 11 14.47 -5.05 -0.25
N HIS A 12 14.48 -4.26 -1.33
CA HIS A 12 13.25 -3.96 -2.07
C HIS A 12 12.50 -5.23 -2.48
N TRP A 13 11.34 -5.45 -1.88
CA TRP A 13 10.42 -6.49 -2.33
C TRP A 13 9.93 -6.09 -3.74
N PRO A 14 10.14 -6.92 -4.77
CA PRO A 14 9.72 -6.61 -6.12
C PRO A 14 8.23 -6.25 -6.18
N GLU A 15 7.84 -5.36 -7.09
CA GLU A 15 6.43 -5.01 -7.31
C GLU A 15 5.58 -6.27 -7.59
N ALA A 16 6.17 -7.28 -8.22
CA ALA A 16 5.54 -8.59 -8.44
C ALA A 16 5.08 -9.26 -7.14
N ASN A 17 5.90 -9.24 -6.09
CA ASN A 17 5.55 -9.86 -4.80
C ASN A 17 4.45 -9.08 -4.08
N TRP A 18 4.45 -7.74 -4.21
CA TRP A 18 3.36 -6.92 -3.72
C TRP A 18 2.05 -7.22 -4.45
N ARG A 19 2.08 -7.37 -5.77
CA ARG A 19 0.91 -7.76 -6.56
C ARG A 19 0.42 -9.16 -6.22
N GLU A 20 1.32 -10.11 -5.96
CA GLU A 20 0.96 -11.45 -5.51
C GLU A 20 0.26 -11.42 -4.14
N LEU A 21 0.80 -10.65 -3.18
CA LEU A 21 0.17 -10.46 -1.87
C LEU A 21 -1.21 -9.79 -1.99
N ILE A 22 -1.33 -8.77 -2.85
CA ILE A 22 -2.61 -8.12 -3.15
C ILE A 22 -3.60 -9.13 -3.75
N GLY A 23 -3.15 -10.00 -4.67
CA GLY A 23 -3.94 -11.08 -5.24
C GLY A 23 -4.46 -12.06 -4.19
N MET A 24 -3.60 -12.47 -3.25
CA MET A 24 -3.98 -13.36 -2.14
C MET A 24 -5.06 -12.75 -1.24
N VAL A 25 -4.97 -11.44 -0.96
CA VAL A 25 -5.92 -10.74 -0.10
C VAL A 25 -7.26 -10.50 -0.81
N GLY A 26 -7.28 -10.38 -2.14
CA GLY A 26 -8.52 -10.22 -2.92
C GLY A 26 -9.56 -11.29 -2.63
N ASN A 27 -9.12 -12.54 -2.46
CA ASN A 27 -10.01 -13.66 -2.18
C ASN A 27 -10.62 -13.64 -0.75
N THR A 28 -10.15 -12.73 0.11
CA THR A 28 -10.66 -12.57 1.50
C THR A 28 -11.77 -11.52 1.62
N GLY A 29 -12.10 -10.81 0.53
CA GLY A 29 -13.10 -9.73 0.54
C GLY A 29 -12.63 -8.45 1.26
N LEU A 30 -11.34 -8.37 1.60
CA LEU A 30 -10.74 -7.19 2.24
C LEU A 30 -10.36 -6.14 1.20
N ARG A 31 -10.71 -4.88 1.47
CA ARG A 31 -10.23 -3.74 0.69
C ARG A 31 -8.86 -3.28 1.17
N ILE A 32 -7.94 -3.09 0.23
CA ILE A 32 -6.58 -2.62 0.49
C ILE A 32 -6.54 -1.13 0.23
N LYS A 33 -5.88 -0.39 1.11
CA LYS A 33 -5.61 1.03 0.95
C LYS A 33 -4.10 1.26 0.93
N LEU A 34 -3.62 1.92 -0.13
CA LEU A 34 -2.21 2.24 -0.35
C LEU A 34 -1.97 3.74 -0.08
N PRO A 35 -1.37 4.11 1.07
CA PRO A 35 -0.92 5.48 1.31
C PRO A 35 0.39 5.77 0.57
N TRP A 36 0.60 7.04 0.24
CA TRP A 36 1.85 7.55 -0.33
C TRP A 36 2.15 8.93 0.23
N GLY A 37 3.43 9.25 0.44
CA GLY A 37 3.91 10.55 0.91
C GLY A 37 4.69 11.33 -0.13
N ALA A 38 5.33 10.63 -1.08
CA ALA A 38 6.12 11.21 -2.17
C ALA A 38 5.54 10.87 -3.56
N PRO A 39 5.76 11.72 -4.59
CA PRO A 39 5.22 11.48 -5.94
C PRO A 39 5.67 10.15 -6.58
N HIS A 40 6.88 9.68 -6.27
CA HIS A 40 7.37 8.39 -6.78
C HIS A 40 6.65 7.19 -6.14
N GLU A 41 6.16 7.35 -4.91
CA GLU A 41 5.36 6.35 -4.19
C GLU A 41 3.94 6.29 -4.75
N GLU A 42 3.35 7.44 -5.13
CA GLU A 42 2.05 7.49 -5.79
C GLU A 42 2.07 6.69 -7.10
N ALA A 43 3.10 6.89 -7.92
CA ALA A 43 3.26 6.16 -9.18
C ALA A 43 3.36 4.65 -8.95
N ARG A 44 4.05 4.23 -7.88
CA ARG A 44 4.13 2.81 -7.49
C ARG A 44 2.78 2.30 -6.99
N ALA A 45 2.08 3.03 -6.14
CA ALA A 45 0.77 2.66 -5.62
C ALA A 45 -0.25 2.48 -6.76
N LYS A 46 -0.24 3.36 -7.77
CA LYS A 46 -1.07 3.22 -8.97
C LYS A 46 -0.76 1.94 -9.76
N ARG A 47 0.52 1.61 -9.99
CA ARG A 47 0.91 0.34 -10.63
C ARG A 47 0.52 -0.90 -9.81
N LEU A 48 0.54 -0.80 -8.49
CA LEU A 48 0.13 -1.89 -7.60
C LEU A 48 -1.40 -2.07 -7.56
N ALA A 49 -2.16 -0.98 -7.66
CA ALA A 49 -3.62 -1.00 -7.71
C ALA A 49 -4.16 -1.40 -9.09
N GLU A 50 -3.38 -1.22 -10.15
CA GLU A 50 -3.78 -1.54 -11.51
C GLU A 50 -4.17 -3.03 -11.67
N GLY A 51 -5.41 -3.27 -12.09
CA GLY A 51 -5.98 -4.61 -12.22
C GLY A 51 -6.61 -5.19 -10.95
N PHE A 52 -6.75 -4.41 -9.88
CA PHE A 52 -7.41 -4.84 -8.65
C PHE A 52 -8.49 -3.84 -8.19
N ASP A 53 -9.77 -4.19 -8.37
CA ASP A 53 -10.91 -3.32 -8.02
C ASP A 53 -11.10 -3.10 -6.51
N TYR A 54 -10.38 -3.86 -5.69
CA TYR A 54 -10.43 -3.79 -4.22
C TYR A 54 -9.21 -3.08 -3.63
N VAL A 55 -8.37 -2.45 -4.46
CA VAL A 55 -7.19 -1.69 -4.04
C VAL A 55 -7.40 -0.21 -4.33
N ASP A 56 -7.53 0.59 -3.27
CA ASP A 56 -7.68 2.03 -3.37
C ASP A 56 -6.34 2.72 -3.09
N VAL A 57 -5.89 3.54 -4.04
CA VAL A 57 -4.78 4.50 -3.80
C VAL A 57 -5.35 5.68 -3.03
N LEU A 58 -4.86 5.91 -1.82
CA LEU A 58 -5.32 7.04 -1.02
C LEU A 58 -4.86 8.37 -1.65
N PRO A 59 -5.61 9.48 -1.46
CA PRO A 59 -5.12 10.80 -1.84
C PRO A 59 -3.89 11.19 -0.99
N ARG A 60 -3.15 12.21 -1.42
CA ARG A 60 -1.99 12.73 -0.68
C ARG A 60 -2.43 13.10 0.74
N MET A 61 -1.83 12.42 1.71
CA MET A 61 -2.08 12.64 3.12
C MET A 61 -0.78 13.05 3.81
N SER A 62 -0.89 13.93 4.79
CA SER A 62 0.22 14.26 5.69
C SER A 62 0.61 13.06 6.55
N LEU A 63 1.83 13.05 7.09
CA LEU A 63 2.29 11.97 7.96
C LEU A 63 1.37 11.76 9.18
N GLU A 64 0.79 12.83 9.71
CA GLU A 64 -0.21 12.77 10.79
C GLU A 64 -1.51 12.10 10.36
N GLU A 65 -2.00 12.37 9.14
CA GLU A 65 -3.19 11.72 8.60
C GLU A 65 -2.94 10.23 8.34
N VAL A 66 -1.77 9.89 7.80
CA VAL A 66 -1.34 8.49 7.66
C VAL A 66 -1.26 7.81 9.01
N ALA A 67 -0.68 8.45 10.04
CA ALA A 67 -0.61 7.92 11.40
C ALA A 67 -2.01 7.69 12.01
N ARG A 68 -2.97 8.58 11.72
CA ARG A 68 -4.37 8.46 12.16
C ARG A 68 -5.10 7.32 11.46
N VAL A 69 -4.88 7.14 10.15
CA VAL A 69 -5.44 6.01 9.40
C VAL A 69 -4.78 4.69 9.84
N LEU A 70 -3.49 4.70 10.15
CA LEU A 70 -2.79 3.55 10.72
C LEU A 70 -3.34 3.18 12.11
N ALA A 71 -3.63 4.17 12.96
CA ALA A 71 -4.24 3.94 14.27
C ALA A 71 -5.65 3.30 14.18
N GLY A 72 -6.36 3.50 13.06
CA GLY A 72 -7.67 2.89 12.79
C GLY A 72 -7.62 1.60 11.95
N ALA A 73 -6.46 1.17 11.48
CA ALA A 73 -6.34 0.04 10.57
C ALA A 73 -6.33 -1.30 11.33
N LYS A 74 -7.29 -2.20 11.04
CA LYS A 74 -7.35 -3.55 11.64
C LYS A 74 -6.13 -4.42 11.37
N ILE A 75 -5.45 -4.22 10.25
CA ILE A 75 -4.25 -4.97 9.84
C ILE A 75 -3.26 -4.00 9.18
N CYS A 76 -2.04 -3.92 9.73
CA CYS A 76 -0.91 -3.20 9.18
C CYS A 76 0.24 -4.19 8.96
N ARG A 77 0.72 -4.31 7.71
CA ARG A 77 1.94 -5.07 7.38
C ARG A 77 2.95 -4.10 6.80
N ILE A 78 4.10 -4.02 7.45
CA ILE A 78 5.27 -3.26 7.02
C ILE A 78 6.21 -4.28 6.38
N GLY A 79 6.57 -4.06 5.12
CA GLY A 79 7.49 -4.91 4.35
C GLY A 79 8.69 -4.12 3.91
#